data_AF-A0A8B9REQ0-F1
#
_entry.id   AF-A0A8B9REQ0-F1
#
_cell.length_a   1.000
_cell.length_b   1.000
_cell.length_c   1.000
_cell.angle_alpha   90.00
_cell.angle_beta   90.00
_cell.angle_gamma   90.00
#
_symmetry.space_group_name_H-M   'P 1'
#
loop_
_entity.id
_entity.type
_entity.pdbx_description
1 polymer ?
#
loop_
_entity_poly.entity_id
_entity_poly.type
_entity_poly.pdbx_seq_one_letter_code
_entity_poly.pdbx_strand_id
1 'polypeptide(L)' 'MPGLDYKFLERPRRRFLCPLCSKPMREPVQVSTCGHRFCDTCLQEFLRLVSCEAVKEEEIAVYYMIF' A
#
# COMPACT_ATOMS: atom_id res chain seq x y z
N MET A 1 -4.45 -7.88 -7.36
CA MET A 1 -5.80 -7.89 -6.73
C MET A 1 -5.71 -7.21 -5.37
N PRO A 2 -6.58 -6.23 -5.05
CA PRO A 2 -6.50 -5.50 -3.79
C PRO A 2 -7.03 -6.31 -2.61
N GLY A 3 -6.21 -6.46 -1.58
CA GLY A 3 -6.60 -7.05 -0.29
C GLY A 3 -7.04 -8.52 -0.34
N LEU A 4 -7.39 -9.05 0.82
CA LEU A 4 -7.97 -10.38 0.99
C LEU A 4 -9.49 -10.30 1.11
N ASP A 5 -10.17 -11.15 0.33
CA ASP A 5 -11.63 -11.30 0.37
C ASP A 5 -12.00 -12.66 0.96
N TYR A 6 -11.73 -12.81 2.26
CA TYR A 6 -12.03 -14.01 3.02
C TYR A 6 -12.97 -13.69 4.16
N LYS A 7 -13.80 -14.68 4.52
CA LYS A 7 -14.55 -14.64 5.77
C LYS A 7 -13.61 -15.06 6.91
N PHE A 8 -13.16 -14.11 7.70
CA PHE A 8 -12.34 -14.37 8.88
C PHE A 8 -13.22 -14.87 10.03
N LEU A 9 -12.68 -15.77 10.85
CA LEU A 9 -13.34 -16.25 12.08
C LEU A 9 -13.56 -15.12 13.08
N GLU A 10 -12.62 -14.18 13.13
CA GLU A 10 -12.68 -12.99 13.97
C GLU A 10 -12.46 -11.72 13.13
N ARG A 11 -12.99 -10.59 13.60
CA ARG A 11 -12.77 -9.31 12.93
C ARG A 11 -11.29 -8.93 12.99
N PRO A 12 -10.62 -8.70 11.84
CA PRO A 12 -9.23 -8.30 11.82
C PRO A 12 -9.02 -6.97 12.56
N ARG A 13 -7.94 -6.89 13.35
CA ARG A 13 -7.55 -5.64 14.02
C ARG A 13 -7.22 -4.57 12.98
N ARG A 14 -7.52 -3.31 13.29
CA ARG A 14 -7.32 -2.16 12.37
C ARG A 14 -5.92 -2.09 11.76
N ARG A 15 -4.87 -2.41 12.52
CA ARG A 15 -3.47 -2.41 12.03
C ARG A 15 -3.17 -3.39 10.89
N PHE A 16 -4.08 -4.35 10.63
CA PHE A 16 -3.95 -5.34 9.55
C PHE A 16 -4.79 -4.96 8.32
N LEU A 17 -5.57 -3.88 8.39
CA LEU A 17 -6.39 -3.40 7.30
C LEU A 17 -5.59 -2.39 6.48
N CYS A 18 -5.70 -2.50 5.15
CA CYS A 18 -5.16 -1.52 4.23
C CYS A 18 -5.97 -0.22 4.34
N PRO A 19 -5.33 0.95 4.54
CA PRO A 19 -6.02 2.24 4.56
C PRO A 19 -6.74 2.59 3.25
N LEU A 20 -6.28 2.07 2.11
CA LEU A 20 -6.82 2.39 0.79
C LEU A 20 -8.05 1.55 0.42
N CYS A 21 -8.01 0.23 0.64
CA CYS A 21 -9.10 -0.67 0.26
C CYS A 21 -9.95 -1.16 1.45
N SER A 22 -9.60 -0.81 2.69
CA SER A 22 -10.28 -1.23 3.93
C SER A 22 -10.38 -2.75 4.17
N LYS A 23 -9.73 -3.56 3.33
CA LYS A 23 -9.64 -5.03 3.47
C LYS A 23 -8.33 -5.41 4.18
N PRO A 24 -8.24 -6.62 4.76
CA PRO A 24 -6.96 -7.16 5.23
C PRO A 24 -5.93 -7.15 4.11
N MET A 25 -4.72 -6.69 4.44
CA MET A 25 -3.68 -6.47 3.44
C MET A 25 -3.28 -7.76 2.74
N ARG A 26 -3.28 -7.74 1.40
CA ARG A 26 -2.61 -8.75 0.57
C ARG A 26 -1.24 -8.23 0.23
N GLU A 27 -0.21 -9.06 0.44
CA GLU A 27 1.19 -8.71 0.17
C GLU A 27 1.55 -7.33 0.76
N PRO A 28 1.50 -7.21 2.11
CA PRO A 28 1.67 -5.92 2.76
C PRO A 28 3.06 -5.34 2.52
N VAL A 29 3.11 -4.10 2.04
CA VAL A 29 4.33 -3.29 1.92
C VAL A 29 4.30 -2.18 2.97
N GLN A 30 5.47 -1.82 3.50
CA GLN A 30 5.62 -0.78 4.51
C GLN A 30 6.38 0.41 3.93
N VAL A 31 5.83 1.62 4.10
CA VAL A 31 6.53 2.85 3.74
C VAL A 31 7.64 3.10 4.76
N SER A 32 8.89 3.16 4.31
CA SER A 32 10.07 3.26 5.19
C SER A 32 10.10 4.54 6.02
N THR A 33 9.61 5.66 5.47
CA THR A 33 9.68 6.99 6.10
C THR A 33 8.64 7.20 7.21
N CYS A 34 7.50 6.51 7.17
CA CYS A 34 6.41 6.73 8.12
C CYS A 34 5.83 5.45 8.75
N GLY A 35 6.28 4.27 8.33
CA GLY A 35 5.88 2.97 8.90
C GLY A 35 4.46 2.49 8.56
N HIS A 36 3.70 3.25 7.76
CA HIS A 36 2.36 2.85 7.32
C HIS A 36 2.42 1.66 6.37
N ARG A 37 1.40 0.78 6.43
CA ARG A 37 1.32 -0.44 5.61
C ARG A 37 0.10 -0.42 4.70
N PHE A 38 0.28 -0.97 3.51
CA PHE A 38 -0.72 -1.04 2.45
C PHE A 38 -0.62 -2.38 1.72
N CYS A 39 -1.64 -2.76 0.95
CA CYS A 39 -1.44 -3.80 -0.06
C CYS A 39 -0.47 -3.30 -1.12
N ASP A 40 0.43 -4.13 -1.61
CA ASP A 40 1.35 -3.78 -2.70
C ASP A 40 0.62 -3.13 -3.89
N THR A 41 -0.42 -3.79 -4.41
CA THR A 41 -1.17 -3.27 -5.56
C THR A 41 -1.89 -1.95 -5.26
N CYS A 42 -2.42 -1.77 -4.04
CA CYS A 42 -3.11 -0.53 -3.68
C CYS A 42 -2.14 0.65 -3.61
N LEU A 43 -0.96 0.45 -3.02
CA LEU A 43 0.04 1.52 -2.94
C LEU A 43 0.57 1.88 -4.33
N GLN A 44 0.86 0.90 -5.17
CA GLN A 44 1.30 1.14 -6.55
C GLN A 44 0.25 1.90 -7.36
N GLU A 45 -1.03 1.53 -7.28
CA GLU A 45 -2.12 2.25 -7.96
C GLU A 45 -2.27 3.69 -7.45
N PHE A 46 -2.22 3.89 -6.12
CA PHE A 46 -2.27 5.23 -5.54
C PHE A 46 -1.12 6.11 -6.02
N LEU A 47 0.11 5.57 -6.02
CA LEU A 47 1.29 6.29 -6.51
C LEU A 47 1.18 6.62 -8.00
N ARG A 48 0.65 5.71 -8.83
CA ARG A 48 0.41 5.99 -10.27
C ARG A 48 -0.57 7.15 -10.49
N LEU A 49 -1.58 7.28 -9.64
CA LEU A 49 -2.56 8.37 -9.72
C LEU A 49 -1.96 9.69 -9.27
N VAL A 50 -1.19 9.69 -8.17
CA VAL A 50 -0.56 10.90 -7.63
C VAL A 50 0.64 11.34 -8.48
N SER A 51 1.34 10.42 -9.13
CA SER A 51 2.45 10.73 -10.04
C SER A 51 2.02 11.41 -11.35
N CYS A 52 0.72 11.60 -11.59
CA CYS A 52 0.21 12.24 -12.81
C CYS A 52 0.12 13.78 -12.74
N GLU A 53 0.40 14.39 -11.58
CA GLU A 53 0.60 15.84 -11.46
C GLU A 53 1.97 16.12 -10.78
N ALA A 54 3.00 16.33 -11.60
CA ALA A 54 4.25 16.99 -11.22
C ALA A 54 5.14 16.31 -10.15
N VAL A 55 5.72 15.13 -10.44
CA VAL A 55 6.88 14.62 -9.66
C VAL A 55 8.08 14.40 -10.58
N LYS A 56 9.14 15.17 -10.36
CA LYS A 56 10.46 14.99 -11.00
C LYS A 56 10.98 13.59 -10.67
N GLU A 57 11.63 12.95 -11.64
CA GLU A 57 12.06 11.54 -11.66
C GLU A 57 12.85 11.03 -10.42
N GLU A 58 13.30 11.91 -9.54
CA GLU A 58 14.19 11.59 -8.41
C GLU A 58 13.48 10.96 -7.19
N GLU A 59 12.18 11.20 -6.97
CA GLU A 59 11.47 10.62 -5.81
C GLU A 59 10.97 9.19 -6.03
N ILE A 60 10.76 8.79 -7.30
CA ILE A 60 10.34 7.42 -7.65
C ILE A 60 11.51 6.44 -7.46
N ALA A 61 12.74 6.88 -7.72
CA ALA A 61 13.96 6.08 -7.52
C ALA A 61 14.17 5.69 -6.05
N VAL A 62 13.76 6.54 -5.09
CA VAL A 62 13.85 6.21 -3.66
C VAL A 62 12.98 5.00 -3.32
N TYR A 63 11.86 4.77 -4.02
CA TYR A 63 10.98 3.62 -3.78
C TYR A 63 11.52 2.30 -4.38
N TYR A 64 12.16 2.36 -5.55
CA TYR A 64 12.77 1.17 -6.19
C TYR A 64 14.13 0.77 -5.58
N MET A 65 14.80 1.66 -4.86
CA MET A 65 16.10 1.38 -4.21
C MET A 65 15.98 0.80 -2.77
N ILE A 66 14.77 0.52 -2.27
CA ILE A 66 14.54 -0.10 -0.94
C ILE A 66 14.00 -1.54 -1.04
N PHE A 67 14.05 -2.16 -2.23
CA PHE A 67 13.84 -3.60 -2.43
C PHE A 67 15.15 -4.30 -2.76
#